data_AF-C7GC95-F1
#
_entry.id   AF-C7GC95-F1
#
_cell.length_a   1.000
_cell.length_b   1.000
_cell.length_c   1.000
_cell.angle_alpha   90.00
_cell.angle_beta   90.00
_cell.angle_gamma   90.00
#
_symmetry.space_group_name_H-M   'P 1'
#
loop_
_entity.id
_entity.type
_entity.pdbx_description
1 polymer ?
#
loop_
_entity_poly.entity_id
_entity_poly.type
_entity_poly.pdbx_seq_one_letter_code
_entity_poly.pdbx_strand_id
1 'polypeptide(L)' 'PYEHIRWIENEEIDMDKLVGTSDMKKIQDLKGRPLLLFVNAWSVGMVLDRNEGLVLSEFGRE' A
#
# COMPACT_ATOMS: atom_id res chain seq x y z
N PRO A 1 -7.29 14.71 -1.16
CA PRO A 1 -6.43 14.15 -2.23
C PRO A 1 -5.66 12.95 -1.66
N TYR A 2 -5.12 12.05 -2.48
CA TYR A 2 -4.20 11.03 -1.96
C TYR A 2 -2.83 11.65 -1.76
N GLU A 3 -2.35 11.69 -0.52
CA GLU A 3 -1.13 12.40 -0.12
C GLU A 3 0.02 11.45 0.21
N HIS A 4 -0.29 10.17 0.45
CA HIS A 4 0.71 9.17 0.79
C HIS A 4 0.67 8.00 -0.17
N ILE A 5 1.82 7.70 -0.78
CA ILE A 5 2.00 6.59 -1.71
C ILE A 5 2.92 5.56 -1.05
N ARG A 6 2.58 4.27 -1.18
CA ARG A 6 3.39 3.15 -0.70
C ARG A 6 3.52 2.08 -1.75
N TRP A 7 4.74 1.65 -2.06
CA TRP A 7 4.95 0.44 -2.85
C TRP A 7 4.77 -0.78 -1.98
N ILE A 8 4.29 -1.86 -2.59
CA ILE A 8 4.25 -3.16 -1.92
C ILE A 8 5.50 -3.93 -2.32
N GLU A 9 6.36 -4.23 -1.35
CA GLU A 9 7.63 -4.94 -1.57
C GLU A 9 7.46 -6.47 -1.61
N ASN A 10 6.30 -6.98 -1.21
CA ASN A 10 6.00 -8.40 -1.26
C ASN A 10 5.87 -8.87 -2.73
N GLU A 11 6.72 -9.81 -3.14
CA GLU A 11 6.68 -10.37 -4.50
C GLU A 11 5.41 -11.20 -4.79
N GLU A 12 4.91 -11.94 -3.79
CA GLU A 12 3.80 -12.89 -3.94
C GLU A 12 2.60 -12.58 -3.04
N ILE A 13 2.27 -11.30 -2.85
CA ILE A 13 1.10 -10.94 -2.06
C ILE A 13 -0.22 -11.15 -2.83
N ASP A 14 -1.19 -11.75 -2.16
CA ASP A 14 -2.56 -11.83 -2.67
C ASP A 14 -3.28 -10.50 -2.43
N MET A 15 -3.36 -9.68 -3.47
CA MET A 15 -3.98 -8.37 -3.42
C MET A 15 -5.47 -8.41 -3.06
N ASP A 16 -6.18 -9.52 -3.30
CA ASP A 16 -7.61 -9.63 -2.99
C ASP A 16 -7.85 -9.86 -1.50
N LYS A 17 -6.86 -10.41 -0.79
CA LYS A 17 -6.91 -10.63 0.66
C LYS A 17 -6.53 -9.41 1.49
N LEU A 18 -5.96 -8.37 0.88
CA LEU A 18 -5.56 -7.15 1.58
C LEU A 18 -6.75 -6.43 2.24
N VAL A 19 -6.70 -6.30 3.57
CA VAL A 19 -7.65 -5.57 4.40
C VAL A 19 -7.24 -4.10 4.50
N GLY A 20 -7.94 -3.23 3.79
CA GLY A 20 -7.64 -1.80 3.71
C GLY A 20 -8.39 -0.91 4.70
N THR A 21 -8.27 0.41 4.48
CA THR A 21 -9.12 1.46 5.04
C THR A 21 -9.98 2.11 3.95
N SER A 22 -11.03 2.82 4.33
CA SER A 22 -11.92 3.49 3.37
C SER A 22 -11.24 4.62 2.60
N ASP A 23 -10.15 5.17 3.14
CA ASP A 23 -9.35 6.23 2.54
C ASP A 23 -8.17 5.71 1.70
N MET A 24 -8.08 4.40 1.48
CA MET A 24 -7.02 3.74 0.70
C MET A 24 -7.50 3.35 -0.71
N LYS A 25 -6.58 3.30 -1.68
CA LYS A 25 -6.78 2.65 -2.99
C LYS A 25 -5.62 1.72 -3.33
N LYS A 26 -5.96 0.58 -3.94
CA LYS A 26 -5.02 -0.33 -4.61
C LYS A 26 -4.89 0.12 -6.07
N ILE A 27 -3.68 0.40 -6.55
CA ILE A 27 -3.41 0.75 -7.94
C ILE A 27 -2.15 0.03 -8.45
N GLN A 28 -1.85 0.17 -9.73
CA GLN A 28 -0.61 -0.28 -10.34
C GLN A 28 0.09 0.89 -11.03
N ASP A 29 1.42 0.86 -11.09
CA ASP A 29 2.19 1.81 -11.88
C ASP A 29 2.14 1.46 -13.37
N LEU A 30 2.79 2.28 -14.20
CA LEU A 30 2.86 2.05 -15.65
C LEU A 30 3.61 0.77 -16.03
N LYS A 31 4.34 0.14 -15.09
CA LYS A 31 5.07 -1.12 -15.27
C LYS A 31 4.32 -2.32 -14.64
N GLY A 32 3.11 -2.11 -14.13
CA GLY A 32 2.28 -3.16 -13.52
C GLY A 32 2.63 -3.49 -12.06
N ARG A 33 3.55 -2.76 -11.42
CA ARG A 33 3.91 -3.00 -10.02
C ARG A 33 2.80 -2.48 -9.09
N PRO A 34 2.37 -3.24 -8.07
CA PRO A 34 1.30 -2.83 -7.18
C PRO A 34 1.75 -1.74 -6.19
N LEU A 35 0.88 -0.78 -5.94
CA LEU A 35 1.07 0.27 -4.93
C LEU A 35 -0.26 0.68 -4.28
N LEU A 36 -0.14 1.24 -3.08
CA LEU A 36 -1.25 1.74 -2.28
C LEU A 36 -1.19 3.26 -2.20
N LEU A 37 -2.34 3.90 -2.41
CA LEU A 37 -2.54 5.32 -2.15
C LEU A 37 -3.35 5.49 -0.87
N PHE A 38 -2.98 6.45 -0.03
CA PHE A 38 -3.71 6.83 1.18
C PHE A 38 -3.97 8.33 1.22
N VAL A 39 -5.13 8.70 1.76
CA VAL A 39 -5.41 10.11 2.08
C VAL A 39 -4.74 10.48 3.40
N ASN A 40 -4.75 9.59 4.40
CA ASN A 40 -4.19 9.87 5.72
C ASN A 40 -2.99 8.97 6.06
N ALA A 41 -1.91 9.55 6.58
CA ALA A 41 -0.70 8.82 6.95
C ALA A 41 -0.94 7.74 8.01
N TRP A 42 -1.86 7.98 8.95
CA TRP A 42 -2.16 7.03 10.02
C TRP A 42 -2.75 5.71 9.49
N SER A 43 -3.48 5.78 8.37
CA SER A 43 -4.06 4.60 7.72
C SER A 43 -3.00 3.62 7.21
N VAL A 44 -1.78 4.08 6.92
CA VAL A 44 -0.66 3.20 6.55
C VAL A 44 -0.35 2.20 7.68
N GLY A 45 -0.27 2.70 8.92
CA GLY A 45 -0.01 1.87 10.10
C GLY A 45 -1.12 0.84 10.33
N MET A 46 -2.38 1.27 10.25
CA MET A 46 -3.51 0.34 10.37
C MET A 46 -3.49 -0.78 9.33
N VAL A 47 -3.09 -0.47 8.10
CA VAL A 47 -3.02 -1.47 7.02
C VAL A 47 -1.87 -2.44 7.29
N LEU A 48 -0.72 -1.98 7.80
CA LEU A 48 0.35 -2.89 8.23
C LEU A 48 -0.12 -3.80 9.38
N ASP A 49 -0.79 -3.25 10.39
CA ASP A 49 -1.25 -4.01 11.55
C ASP A 49 -2.29 -5.10 11.19
N ARG A 50 -3.11 -4.85 10.16
CA ARG A 50 -4.18 -5.77 9.72
C ARG A 50 -3.72 -6.84 8.73
N ASN A 51 -2.55 -6.66 8.12
CA ASN A 51 -2.04 -7.53 7.07
C ASN A 51 -0.65 -8.01 7.49
N GLU A 52 -0.62 -9.06 8.31
CA GLU A 52 0.62 -9.64 8.80
C GLU A 52 1.55 -10.00 7.64
N GLY A 53 2.80 -9.55 7.72
CA GLY A 53 3.81 -9.77 6.68
C GLY A 53 3.75 -8.80 5.50
N LEU A 54 2.80 -7.86 5.44
CA LEU A 54 2.81 -6.78 4.45
C LEU A 54 4.01 -5.85 4.69
N VAL A 55 4.78 -5.60 3.64
CA VAL A 55 5.92 -4.68 3.64
C VAL A 55 5.64 -3.54 2.67
N LEU A 56 5.65 -2.32 3.22
CA LEU A 56 5.40 -1.09 2.46
C LEU A 56 6.65 -0.20 2.47
N SER A 57 7.02 0.33 1.32
CA SER A 57 8.10 1.32 1.19
C SER A 57 7.57 2.69 0.73
N GLU A 58 8.29 3.76 1.06
CA GLU A 58 7.96 5.10 0.56
C GLU A 58 8.50 5.31 -0.86
N PHE A 59 7.83 6.17 -1.63
CA PHE A 59 8.32 6.58 -2.95
C PHE A 59 9.66 7.32 -2.82
N GLY A 60 10.70 6.86 -3.53
CA GLY A 60 11.99 7.56 -3.62
C GLY A 60 13.07 7.13 -2.64
N ARG A 61 13.02 5.91 -2.07
CA ARG A 61 14.22 5.28 -1.50
C ARG A 61 15.03 4.55 -2.57
N GLU A 62 15.62 5.34 -3.46
CA GLU A 62 16.89 5.11 -4.17
C GLU A 62 17.38 6.46 -4.72
#